data_AF-A0A2Z5R1W8-F1
#
_entry.id   AF-A0A2Z5R1W8-F1
#
_cell.length_a   1.000
_cell.length_b   1.000
_cell.length_c   1.000
_cell.angle_alpha   90.00
_cell.angle_beta   90.00
_cell.angle_gamma   90.00
#
_symmetry.space_group_name_H-M   'P 1'
#
loop_
_entity.id
_entity.type
_entity.pdbx_description
1 polymer ?
#
loop_
_entity_poly.entity_id
_entity_poly.type
_entity_poly.pdbx_seq_one_letter_code
_entity_poly.pdbx_strand_id
1 'polypeptide(L)' 'MRIWDEVPEHLHSYFDLDAWWRDERYDYTIANAPDGGVFIFRAH' A
#
# COMPACT_ATOMS: atom_id res chain seq x y z
N MET A 1 7.58 10.35 -3.72
CA MET A 1 6.57 10.23 -4.78
C MET A 1 5.27 9.85 -4.10
N ARG A 2 4.20 10.63 -4.24
CA ARG A 2 2.91 10.25 -3.68
C ARG A 2 2.20 9.40 -4.73
N ILE A 3 1.48 8.37 -4.30
CA ILE A 3 0.74 7.44 -5.19
C ILE A 3 -0.15 8.17 -6.21
N TRP A 4 -0.61 9.38 -5.89
CA TRP A 4 -1.44 10.21 -6.76
C TRP A 4 -0.70 10.95 -7.87
N ASP A 5 0.63 11.02 -7.81
CA ASP A 5 1.45 11.62 -8.86
C ASP A 5 1.56 10.68 -10.08
N GLU A 6 1.29 9.38 -9.89
CA GLU A 6 1.39 8.33 -10.91
C GLU A 6 0.01 7.85 -11.42
N VAL A 7 -1.05 8.12 -10.66
CA VAL A 7 -2.42 7.69 -10.99
C VAL A 7 -3.21 8.86 -11.58
N PRO A 8 -3.81 8.71 -12.78
CA PRO A 8 -4.69 9.73 -13.37
C PRO A 8 -5.84 10.16 -12.45
N GLU A 9 -6.12 11.46 -12.36
CA GLU A 9 -7.09 12.06 -11.42
C GLU A 9 -8.50 11.44 -11.49
N HIS A 10 -8.99 11.17 -12.70
CA HIS A 10 -10.30 10.55 -12.90
C HIS A 10 -10.41 9.12 -12.33
N LEU A 11 -9.28 8.45 -12.06
CA LEU A 11 -9.25 7.11 -11.47
C LEU A 11 -9.24 7.15 -9.94
N HIS A 12 -8.96 8.30 -9.30
CA HIS A 12 -8.82 8.39 -7.85
C HIS A 12 -10.10 7.95 -7.12
N SER A 13 -11.26 8.27 -7.68
CA SER A 13 -12.58 7.93 -7.11
C SER A 13 -12.90 6.43 -7.07
N TYR A 14 -12.16 5.60 -7.81
CA TYR A 14 -12.37 4.15 -7.83
C TYR A 14 -11.51 3.40 -6.81
N PHE A 15 -10.57 4.09 -6.15
CA PHE A 15 -9.74 3.48 -5.12
C PHE A 15 -10.38 3.66 -3.74
N ASP A 16 -10.67 2.54 -3.08
CA ASP A 16 -11.00 2.53 -1.66
C ASP A 16 -9.71 2.56 -0.83
N LEU A 17 -9.27 3.77 -0.49
CA LEU A 17 -8.05 4.00 0.26
C LEU A 17 -8.17 3.60 1.73
N ASP A 18 -9.38 3.66 2.26
CA ASP A 18 -9.64 3.26 3.64
C ASP A 18 -9.49 1.74 3.77
N ALA A 19 -9.97 0.97 2.79
CA ALA A 19 -9.70 -0.46 2.69
C ALA A 19 -8.21 -0.75 2.51
N TRP A 20 -7.53 -0.05 1.59
CA TRP A 20 -6.09 -0.22 1.36
C TRP A 20 -5.26 0.01 2.64
N TRP A 21 -5.47 1.12 3.34
CA TRP A 21 -4.72 1.44 4.55
C TRP A 21 -5.04 0.50 5.71
N ARG A 22 -6.28 -0.02 5.77
CA ARG A 22 -6.64 -1.03 6.74
C ARG A 22 -5.84 -2.31 6.49
N ASP A 23 -5.81 -2.79 5.26
CA ASP A 23 -5.08 -4.00 4.90
C ASP A 23 -3.59 -3.84 5.22
N GLU A 24 -2.99 -2.70 4.85
CA GLU A 24 -1.59 -2.39 5.14
C GLU A 24 -1.26 -2.44 6.65
N ARG A 25 -2.16 -1.96 7.50
CA ARG A 25 -1.91 -1.83 8.95
C ARG A 25 -2.22 -3.08 9.75
N TYR A 26 -3.20 -3.86 9.32
CA TYR A 26 -3.78 -4.92 10.16
C TYR A 26 -3.61 -6.31 9.57
N ASP A 27 -3.65 -6.44 8.24
CA ASP A 27 -3.63 -7.74 7.57
C ASP A 27 -2.23 -8.12 7.10
N TYR A 28 -1.30 -7.16 7.06
CA TYR A 28 0.05 -7.38 6.61
C TYR A 28 1.11 -6.77 7.54
N THR A 29 2.25 -7.45 7.66
CA THR A 29 3.49 -6.92 8.24
C THR A 29 4.46 -6.61 7.12
N ILE A 30 4.93 -5.36 7.06
CA ILE A 30 5.89 -4.88 6.05
C ILE A 30 7.26 -4.68 6.71
N ALA A 31 8.30 -5.30 6.15
CA ALA A 31 9.68 -5.17 6.63
C ALA A 31 10.62 -4.70 5.50
N ASN A 32 11.51 -3.75 5.79
CA ASN A 32 12.51 -3.28 4.82
C ASN A 32 13.51 -4.39 4.49
N ALA A 33 13.79 -4.59 3.20
CA ALA A 33 14.83 -5.52 2.76
C ALA A 33 16.23 -4.86 2.84
N PRO A 34 17.30 -5.63 3.15
CA PRO A 34 18.66 -5.09 3.32
C PRO A 34 19.24 -4.44 2.07
N ASP A 35 18.81 -4.90 0.89
CA ASP A 35 19.27 -4.56 -0.44
C ASP A 35 18.32 -3.61 -1.19
N GLY A 36 17.28 -3.13 -0.51
CA GLY A 36 16.24 -2.27 -1.06
C GLY A 36 14.98 -3.06 -1.44
N GLY A 37 13.82 -2.43 -1.21
CA GLY A 37 12.51 -3.06 -1.35
C GLY A 37 11.91 -3.45 0.01
N VAL A 38 10.78 -4.18 -0.03
CA VAL A 38 10.03 -4.57 1.16
C VAL A 38 9.57 -6.03 1.07
N PHE A 39 9.58 -6.72 2.21
CA PHE A 39 8.90 -7.99 2.42
C PHE A 39 7.50 -7.75 2.97
N ILE A 40 6.51 -8.47 2.44
CA ILE A 40 5.12 -8.38 2.87
C ILE A 40 4.71 -9.77 3.38
N PHE A 41 4.31 -9.85 4.65
CA PHE A 41 3.82 -11.07 5.29
C PHE A 41 2.38 -10.89 5.69
N ARG A 42 1.53 -11.90 5.49
CA ARG A 42 0.15 -11.88 5.96
C ARG A 42 0.11 -12.13 7.47
N ALA A 43 -0.52 -11.24 8.23
CA ALA A 43 -0.78 -11.42 9.65
C ALA A 43 -1.99 -12.36 9.83
N HIS A 44 -1.85 -13.40 10.64
CA HIS A 44 -2.89 -14.36 10.99
C HIS A 44 -3.29 -14.20 12.46
#